data_AF-A0A956KVK4-F1
#
_entry.id   AF-A0A956KVK4-F1
#
_cell.length_a   1.000
_cell.length_b   1.000
_cell.length_c   1.000
_cell.angle_alpha   90.00
_cell.angle_beta   90.00
_cell.angle_gamma   90.00
#
_symmetry.space_group_name_H-M   'P 1'
#
loop_
_entity.id
_entity.type
_entity.pdbx_description
1 polymer ?
#
loop_
_entity_poly.entity_id
_entity_poly.type
_entity_poly.pdbx_seq_one_letter_code
_entity_poly.pdbx_strand_id
1 'polypeptide(L)'
;MSSEMFHESDAGRRPVIHTCAAILGLLLAPSCGDPSESDDAQMQTPEDEIVDDLAEIPEPPPGARQYVVDEQIIPPGTEVQLCYFLEPEQEEFYIDALESFQGSYGHHLVLFYTVAPEEPGTMRDCTSLADMVTLIPLISSVNFGLEQFPEGMALRVPAGTQMVIQQHYVNTSEHPIRVRDGMHLSTVPEQEVEYRAGFYGVSDVSFQLAPDQQEREVSFECTIPRDMNLLLMGPHMHEYGLRFEASVIRQSEPGAPEESVVSVDPWVAEYRDEPPVVEWGIDNALSLREGDTLRTRCVFKNTSDQELGFPAEMCATYGYYFPAPMGSEAWTCSGD
;
A
#
# COMPACT_ATOMS: atom_id res chain seq x y z
N MET A 1 -67.17 -9.48 -14.32
CA MET A 1 -66.41 -10.65 -14.79
C MET A 1 -65.37 -10.94 -13.72
N SER A 2 -65.81 -11.52 -12.59
CA SER A 2 -65.65 -12.95 -12.23
C SER A 2 -64.21 -13.24 -11.79
N SER A 3 -63.89 -13.10 -10.48
CA SER A 3 -63.94 -14.13 -9.41
C SER A 3 -62.71 -15.06 -9.46
N GLU A 4 -61.78 -15.02 -8.47
CA GLU A 4 -61.70 -15.91 -7.28
C GLU A 4 -61.43 -17.38 -7.67
N MET A 5 -60.61 -18.24 -7.04
CA MET A 5 -60.11 -18.41 -5.66
C MET A 5 -59.29 -19.73 -5.62
N PHE A 6 -58.34 -19.88 -4.67
CA PHE A 6 -57.89 -21.12 -3.94
C PHE A 6 -57.42 -22.39 -4.74
N HIS A 7 -56.66 -23.39 -4.24
CA HIS A 7 -56.29 -23.87 -2.89
C HIS A 7 -55.12 -24.92 -2.98
N GLU A 8 -54.40 -25.10 -1.85
CA GLU A 8 -53.88 -26.37 -1.24
C GLU A 8 -52.89 -27.30 -2.01
N SER A 9 -51.67 -27.50 -1.49
CA SER A 9 -51.19 -28.49 -0.48
C SER A 9 -50.89 -29.88 -1.07
N ASP A 10 -49.70 -30.45 -0.81
CA ASP A 10 -49.54 -31.72 -0.06
C ASP A 10 -48.06 -32.09 0.16
N ALA A 11 -47.86 -32.89 1.18
CA ALA A 11 -46.63 -33.36 1.80
C ALA A 11 -45.89 -34.46 1.02
N GLY A 12 -44.58 -34.54 1.31
CA GLY A 12 -43.92 -35.76 1.76
C GLY A 12 -43.67 -36.88 0.75
N ARG A 13 -42.39 -37.23 0.57
CA ARG A 13 -41.91 -38.63 0.62
C ARG A 13 -40.39 -38.71 0.52
N ARG A 14 -39.77 -39.16 1.63
CA ARG A 14 -38.53 -39.94 1.58
C ARG A 14 -38.84 -41.31 0.99
N PRO A 15 -37.85 -41.99 0.39
CA PRO A 15 -37.72 -43.41 0.60
C PRO A 15 -36.39 -43.77 1.25
N VAL A 16 -36.52 -44.74 2.14
CA VAL A 16 -35.52 -45.40 2.96
C VAL A 16 -35.43 -46.83 2.43
N ILE A 17 -34.19 -47.29 2.19
CA ILE A 17 -33.66 -48.68 2.27
C ILE A 17 -34.30 -49.73 1.34
N HIS A 18 -33.46 -50.50 0.63
CA HIS A 18 -33.56 -51.96 0.59
C HIS A 18 -32.17 -52.61 0.48
N THR A 19 -31.90 -53.44 1.48
CA THR A 19 -30.77 -54.31 1.75
C THR A 19 -30.79 -55.55 0.84
N CYS A 20 -29.62 -56.07 0.45
CA CYS A 20 -29.37 -57.47 0.08
C CYS A 20 -27.90 -57.78 0.45
N ALA A 21 -27.62 -58.44 1.57
CA ALA A 21 -27.44 -59.90 1.71
C ALA A 21 -26.34 -60.43 0.77
N ALA A 22 -25.09 -60.52 1.24
CA ALA A 22 -24.49 -61.64 1.96
C ALA A 22 -23.90 -62.73 1.02
N ILE A 23 -22.57 -62.78 0.92
CA ILE A 23 -21.82 -64.03 0.75
C ILE A 23 -20.62 -64.01 1.70
N LEU A 24 -20.61 -64.98 2.59
CA LEU A 24 -19.61 -65.28 3.60
C LEU A 24 -18.54 -66.18 2.95
N GLY A 25 -17.28 -65.76 2.99
CA GLY A 25 -16.12 -66.56 2.59
C GLY A 25 -15.00 -66.38 3.61
N LEU A 26 -14.95 -67.28 4.59
CA LEU A 26 -13.79 -67.46 5.47
C LEU A 26 -12.62 -68.02 4.66
N LEU A 27 -11.41 -67.46 4.81
CA LEU A 27 -10.17 -68.18 5.17
C LEU A 27 -8.94 -67.26 5.18
N LEU A 28 -8.24 -67.31 6.33
CA LEU A 28 -6.80 -67.08 6.56
C LEU A 28 -6.28 -65.63 6.62
N ALA A 29 -5.93 -65.22 7.85
CA ALA A 29 -5.04 -64.10 8.15
C ALA A 29 -3.59 -64.41 7.72
N PRO A 30 -2.79 -63.36 7.44
CA PRO A 30 -1.85 -62.94 8.46
C PRO A 30 -1.80 -61.42 8.68
N SER A 31 -1.91 -61.06 9.95
CA SER A 31 -1.03 -60.15 10.72
C SER A 31 -0.46 -58.87 10.10
N CYS A 32 -0.72 -57.79 10.86
CA CYS A 32 0.08 -56.57 11.09
C CYS A 32 0.04 -55.42 10.08
N GLY A 33 -0.42 -54.28 10.59
CA GLY A 33 -0.22 -52.94 10.03
C GLY A 33 -1.22 -51.95 10.62
N ASP A 34 -0.97 -51.46 11.83
CA ASP A 34 -1.62 -50.23 12.33
C ASP A 34 -1.26 -49.06 11.39
N PRO A 35 -2.20 -48.17 11.05
CA PRO A 35 -1.88 -46.93 10.36
C PRO A 35 -1.23 -45.99 11.37
N SER A 36 0.09 -45.82 11.28
CA SER A 36 0.79 -44.77 11.98
C SER A 36 0.27 -43.41 11.54
N GLU A 37 0.10 -42.55 12.54
CA GLU A 37 -0.14 -41.11 12.45
C GLU A 37 0.64 -40.49 11.29
N SER A 38 -0.07 -39.67 10.50
CA SER A 38 0.55 -38.76 9.55
C SER A 38 1.34 -37.72 10.35
N ASP A 39 2.67 -37.84 10.33
CA ASP A 39 3.57 -36.76 10.71
C ASP A 39 3.26 -35.55 9.82
N ASP A 40 2.77 -34.48 10.44
CA ASP A 40 2.87 -33.12 9.90
C ASP A 40 4.36 -32.80 9.80
N ALA A 41 4.96 -33.13 8.66
CA ALA A 41 6.28 -32.67 8.31
C ALA A 41 6.21 -31.15 8.09
N GLN A 42 6.48 -30.40 9.16
CA GLN A 42 6.96 -29.03 9.02
C GLN A 42 8.19 -29.10 8.12
N MET A 43 8.06 -28.55 6.91
CA MET A 43 9.12 -28.47 5.93
C MET A 43 10.19 -27.51 6.46
N GLN A 44 11.09 -28.02 7.30
CA GLN A 44 12.29 -27.30 7.72
C GLN A 44 13.24 -27.32 6.52
N THR A 45 13.32 -26.20 5.81
CA THR A 45 14.41 -25.97 4.86
C THR A 45 15.73 -26.00 5.63
N PRO A 46 16.73 -26.78 5.18
CA PRO A 46 18.05 -26.77 5.80
C PRO A 46 18.63 -25.35 5.76
N GLU A 47 19.24 -24.88 6.87
CA GLU A 47 19.89 -23.55 6.93
C GLU A 47 20.96 -23.35 5.85
N ASP A 48 21.52 -24.44 5.33
CA ASP A 48 22.54 -24.47 4.26
C ASP A 48 22.00 -24.04 2.87
N GLU A 49 20.69 -23.85 2.71
CA GLU A 49 20.07 -23.38 1.46
C GLU A 49 19.68 -21.89 1.49
N ILE A 50 19.84 -21.21 2.63
CA ILE A 50 19.50 -19.80 2.78
C ILE A 50 20.69 -18.92 2.40
N VAL A 51 20.47 -18.01 1.45
CA VAL A 51 21.49 -17.04 1.01
C VAL A 51 21.37 -15.76 1.82
N ASP A 52 22.46 -15.31 2.44
CA ASP A 52 22.48 -14.01 3.13
C ASP A 52 22.50 -12.86 2.14
N ASP A 53 21.49 -12.00 2.22
CA ASP A 53 21.36 -10.73 1.50
C ASP A 53 21.06 -9.60 2.50
N LEU A 54 21.91 -9.52 3.52
CA LEU A 54 21.80 -8.53 4.59
C LEU A 54 22.33 -7.18 4.10
N ALA A 55 21.59 -6.09 4.31
CA ALA A 55 22.08 -4.76 4.00
C ALA A 55 23.32 -4.40 4.84
N GLU A 56 24.29 -3.72 4.24
CA GLU A 56 25.35 -3.04 4.98
C GLU A 56 24.79 -1.72 5.52
N ILE A 57 24.50 -1.69 6.82
CA ILE A 57 23.90 -0.53 7.48
C ILE A 57 25.00 0.22 8.24
N PRO A 58 25.45 1.40 7.77
CA PRO A 58 26.49 2.17 8.46
C PRO A 58 25.95 2.80 9.76
N GLU A 59 26.87 3.32 10.58
CA GLU A 59 26.51 4.17 11.71
C GLU A 59 25.78 5.44 11.21
N PRO A 60 24.73 5.90 11.90
CA PRO A 60 23.99 7.08 11.48
C PRO A 60 24.85 8.35 11.54
N PRO A 61 24.66 9.29 10.60
CA PRO A 61 25.20 10.64 10.73
C PRO A 61 24.85 11.27 12.09
N PRO A 62 25.67 12.19 12.63
CA PRO A 62 25.35 12.86 13.89
C PRO A 62 23.98 13.54 13.85
N GLY A 63 23.12 13.22 14.81
CA GLY A 63 21.75 13.77 14.89
C GLY A 63 20.71 13.00 14.07
N ALA A 64 21.12 12.05 13.23
CA ALA A 64 20.19 11.13 12.59
C ALA A 64 19.73 10.04 13.55
N ARG A 65 18.52 9.55 13.34
CA ARG A 65 17.94 8.39 14.03
C ARG A 65 18.13 7.16 13.15
N GLN A 66 18.50 6.02 13.75
CA GLN A 66 18.66 4.77 13.04
C GLN A 66 17.58 3.77 13.45
N TYR A 67 16.99 3.11 12.46
CA TYR A 67 16.09 1.99 12.63
C TYR A 67 16.66 0.79 11.88
N VAL A 68 16.67 -0.36 12.52
CA VAL A 68 17.08 -1.64 11.93
C VAL A 68 15.95 -2.61 12.17
N VAL A 69 15.44 -3.22 11.11
CA VAL A 69 14.38 -4.21 11.22
C VAL A 69 14.95 -5.57 11.61
N ASP A 70 14.10 -6.45 12.14
CA ASP A 70 14.49 -7.82 12.42
C ASP A 70 14.76 -8.61 11.12
N GLU A 71 15.60 -9.64 11.22
CA GLU A 71 15.93 -10.51 10.08
C GLU A 71 14.69 -11.28 9.60
N GLN A 72 14.60 -11.46 8.28
CA GLN A 72 13.50 -12.17 7.62
C GLN A 72 14.02 -13.18 6.61
N ILE A 73 13.23 -14.23 6.36
CA ILE A 73 13.47 -15.17 5.26
C ILE A 73 12.43 -14.93 4.18
N ILE A 74 12.88 -14.54 2.99
CA ILE A 74 12.01 -14.36 1.82
C ILE A 74 12.10 -15.61 0.93
N PRO A 75 10.98 -16.30 0.66
CA PRO A 75 10.99 -17.50 -0.17
C PRO A 75 11.51 -17.24 -1.60
N PRO A 76 11.99 -18.28 -2.31
CA PRO A 76 12.41 -18.15 -3.70
C PRO A 76 11.24 -17.83 -4.63
N GLY A 77 11.48 -16.98 -5.63
CA GLY A 77 10.50 -16.64 -6.67
C GLY A 77 9.29 -15.85 -6.18
N THR A 78 9.37 -15.19 -5.01
CA THR A 78 8.27 -14.41 -4.44
C THR A 78 8.55 -12.91 -4.43
N GLU A 79 7.48 -12.14 -4.58
CA GLU A 79 7.41 -10.72 -4.28
C GLU A 79 6.58 -10.55 -3.00
N VAL A 80 7.09 -9.80 -2.03
CA VAL A 80 6.42 -9.58 -0.74
C VAL A 80 6.55 -8.13 -0.30
N GLN A 81 5.51 -7.62 0.37
CA GLN A 81 5.52 -6.32 1.04
C GLN A 81 5.19 -6.53 2.53
N LEU A 82 6.23 -6.49 3.35
CA LEU A 82 6.15 -6.77 4.78
C LEU A 82 6.24 -5.47 5.57
N CYS A 83 5.38 -5.30 6.58
CA CYS A 83 5.44 -4.17 7.49
C CYS A 83 6.01 -4.58 8.83
N TYR A 84 6.98 -3.81 9.31
CA TYR A 84 7.59 -3.93 10.63
C TYR A 84 7.16 -2.78 11.54
N PHE A 85 6.48 -3.10 12.63
CA PHE A 85 5.96 -2.11 13.59
C PHE A 85 7.03 -1.75 14.61
N LEU A 86 7.44 -0.48 14.64
CA LEU A 86 8.48 0.01 15.52
C LEU A 86 7.95 0.27 16.94
N GLU A 87 8.87 0.50 17.87
CA GLU A 87 8.54 1.11 19.16
C GLU A 87 7.93 2.52 18.92
N PRO A 88 6.86 2.90 19.64
CA PRO A 88 6.35 4.26 19.58
C PRO A 88 7.41 5.30 19.96
N GLU A 89 7.42 6.40 19.23
CA GLU A 89 8.39 7.47 19.41
C GLU A 89 8.19 8.19 20.74
N GLN A 90 9.25 8.31 21.54
CA GLN A 90 9.13 8.85 22.90
C GLN A 90 9.10 10.38 22.94
N GLU A 91 9.65 11.01 21.91
CA GLU A 91 9.79 12.45 21.79
C GLU A 91 9.37 12.89 20.40
N GLU A 92 8.92 14.14 20.29
CA GLU A 92 8.65 14.76 19.01
C GLU A 92 9.95 15.11 18.29
N PHE A 93 9.99 14.91 16.97
CA PHE A 93 11.10 15.32 16.12
C PHE A 93 10.63 15.66 14.71
N TYR A 94 11.54 16.18 13.90
CA TYR A 94 11.27 16.64 12.55
C TYR A 94 12.24 15.98 11.57
N ILE A 95 11.71 15.30 10.55
CA ILE A 95 12.47 14.58 9.53
C ILE A 95 12.67 15.48 8.32
N ASP A 96 13.92 15.71 7.93
CA ASP A 96 14.28 16.42 6.70
C ASP A 96 14.85 15.50 5.61
N ALA A 97 15.33 14.30 5.96
CA ALA A 97 15.74 13.30 4.98
C ALA A 97 15.62 11.86 5.48
N LEU A 98 15.52 10.92 4.54
CA LEU A 98 15.58 9.47 4.70
C LEU A 98 16.73 8.92 3.85
N GLU A 99 17.55 8.08 4.46
CA GLU A 99 18.48 7.18 3.77
C GLU A 99 18.06 5.73 4.08
N SER A 100 17.89 4.90 3.05
CA SER A 100 17.49 3.50 3.21
C SER A 100 18.63 2.54 2.84
N PHE A 101 18.63 1.38 3.48
CA PHE A 101 19.62 0.33 3.26
C PHE A 101 18.88 -0.99 3.11
N GLN A 102 18.96 -1.59 1.92
CA GLN A 102 18.43 -2.93 1.65
C GLN A 102 19.49 -3.82 0.98
N GLY A 103 19.27 -5.13 1.04
CA GLY A 103 20.01 -6.11 0.26
C GLY A 103 19.78 -5.97 -1.25
N SER A 104 20.49 -6.77 -2.03
CA SER A 104 20.43 -6.79 -3.50
C SER A 104 19.06 -7.17 -4.07
N TYR A 105 18.18 -7.82 -3.28
CA TYR A 105 16.81 -8.15 -3.67
C TYR A 105 15.76 -7.15 -3.15
N GLY A 106 16.18 -6.11 -2.41
CA GLY A 106 15.30 -5.03 -1.97
C GLY A 106 14.84 -4.17 -3.15
N HIS A 107 13.56 -3.84 -3.20
CA HIS A 107 12.99 -2.97 -4.21
C HIS A 107 12.83 -1.52 -3.70
N HIS A 108 12.25 -1.35 -2.52
CA HIS A 108 12.21 -0.08 -1.80
C HIS A 108 11.81 -0.26 -0.34
N LEU A 109 12.04 0.79 0.45
CA LEU A 109 11.43 0.96 1.75
C LEU A 109 10.52 2.19 1.80
N VAL A 110 9.41 2.05 2.52
CA VAL A 110 8.49 3.16 2.81
C VAL A 110 8.30 3.28 4.31
N LEU A 111 8.42 4.49 4.84
CA LEU A 111 8.10 4.80 6.22
C LEU A 111 6.67 5.32 6.32
N PHE A 112 5.87 4.69 7.16
CA PHE A 112 4.52 5.11 7.51
C PHE A 112 4.44 5.50 8.98
N TYR A 113 3.36 6.18 9.37
CA TYR A 113 2.81 6.03 10.71
C TYR A 113 1.48 5.28 10.67
N THR A 114 1.15 4.59 11.75
CA THR A 114 -0.13 3.87 11.87
C THR A 114 -1.12 4.58 12.79
N VAL A 115 -2.40 4.56 12.41
CA VAL A 115 -3.53 4.92 13.31
C VAL A 115 -4.14 3.69 14.00
N ALA A 116 -3.66 2.50 13.68
CA ALA A 116 -3.99 1.24 14.32
C ALA A 116 -2.70 0.57 14.85
N PRO A 117 -2.22 0.98 16.03
CA PRO A 117 -0.97 0.46 16.57
C PRO A 117 -0.99 -1.05 16.83
N GLU A 118 0.16 -1.69 16.68
CA GLU A 118 0.40 -3.09 17.00
C GLU A 118 1.55 -3.26 17.99
N GLU A 119 1.77 -4.48 18.48
CA GLU A 119 2.91 -4.77 19.36
C GLU A 119 4.23 -4.49 18.62
N PRO A 120 5.17 -3.75 19.21
CA PRO A 120 6.49 -3.52 18.61
C PRO A 120 7.20 -4.83 18.24
N GLY A 121 7.87 -4.83 17.09
CA GLY A 121 8.51 -6.02 16.52
C GLY A 121 7.55 -6.92 15.73
N THR A 122 6.26 -6.60 15.67
CA THR A 122 5.33 -7.32 14.80
C THR A 122 5.78 -7.15 13.35
N MET A 123 5.88 -8.27 12.64
CA MET A 123 6.08 -8.28 11.20
C MET A 123 5.02 -9.13 10.50
N ARG A 124 4.41 -8.56 9.46
CA ARG A 124 3.37 -9.23 8.67
C ARG A 124 3.25 -8.61 7.28
N ASP A 125 2.63 -9.33 6.37
CA ASP A 125 2.14 -8.76 5.13
C ASP A 125 1.22 -7.56 5.42
N CYS A 126 1.39 -6.48 4.65
CA CYS A 126 0.59 -5.27 4.77
C CYS A 126 0.00 -4.78 3.44
N THR A 127 -0.35 -5.72 2.56
CA THR A 127 -0.97 -5.44 1.26
C THR A 127 -2.50 -5.38 1.33
N SER A 128 -3.07 -5.54 2.53
CA SER A 128 -4.53 -5.61 2.69
C SER A 128 -5.18 -4.23 2.60
N LEU A 129 -6.48 -4.23 2.27
CA LEU A 129 -7.30 -3.02 2.32
C LEU A 129 -7.24 -2.32 3.69
N ALA A 130 -7.18 -3.10 4.78
CA ALA A 130 -7.12 -2.54 6.12
C ALA A 130 -5.81 -1.78 6.36
N ASP A 131 -4.71 -2.25 5.79
CA ASP A 131 -3.40 -1.59 5.90
C ASP A 131 -3.38 -0.28 5.12
N MET A 132 -3.91 -0.27 3.90
CA MET A 132 -3.96 0.94 3.06
C MET A 132 -4.77 2.10 3.67
N VAL A 133 -5.69 1.81 4.59
CA VAL A 133 -6.47 2.86 5.29
C VAL A 133 -5.94 3.18 6.69
N THR A 134 -5.01 2.38 7.22
CA THR A 134 -4.45 2.58 8.58
C THR A 134 -2.99 3.01 8.58
N LEU A 135 -2.24 2.73 7.51
CA LEU A 135 -0.86 3.14 7.31
C LEU A 135 -0.83 4.40 6.44
N ILE A 136 -0.34 5.50 7.02
CA ILE A 136 -0.28 6.80 6.35
C ILE A 136 1.18 7.08 5.99
N PRO A 137 1.52 7.28 4.69
CA PRO A 137 2.89 7.52 4.27
C PRO A 137 3.49 8.75 4.94
N LEU A 138 4.75 8.63 5.37
CA LEU A 138 5.58 9.73 5.83
C LEU A 138 6.62 10.10 4.78
N ILE A 139 7.54 9.18 4.49
CA ILE A 139 8.69 9.42 3.60
C ILE A 139 9.13 8.08 2.98
N SER A 140 9.67 8.13 1.76
CA SER A 140 10.06 6.94 0.98
C SER A 140 11.35 7.18 0.23
N SER A 141 12.14 6.12 0.01
CA SER A 141 13.46 6.17 -0.66
C SER A 141 13.41 5.90 -2.16
N VAL A 142 12.30 6.23 -2.83
CA VAL A 142 12.11 6.01 -4.27
C VAL A 142 11.40 7.19 -4.89
N ASN A 143 11.31 7.19 -6.23
CA ASN A 143 10.52 8.11 -7.06
C ASN A 143 9.04 8.22 -6.67
N PHE A 144 8.58 7.50 -5.65
CA PHE A 144 7.29 7.68 -4.98
C PHE A 144 7.30 8.79 -3.90
N GLY A 145 8.45 9.40 -3.61
CA GLY A 145 8.59 10.40 -2.55
C GLY A 145 9.81 11.31 -2.71
N LEU A 146 10.13 12.05 -1.65
CA LEU A 146 11.36 12.83 -1.54
C LEU A 146 12.26 12.13 -0.53
N GLU A 147 13.49 11.81 -0.93
CA GLU A 147 14.51 11.32 0.01
C GLU A 147 15.01 12.45 0.92
N GLN A 148 14.96 13.70 0.42
CA GLN A 148 15.39 14.89 1.14
C GLN A 148 14.43 16.06 0.85
N PHE A 149 13.95 16.69 1.91
CA PHE A 149 13.17 17.92 1.82
C PHE A 149 14.07 19.13 1.54
N PRO A 150 13.55 20.18 0.87
CA PRO A 150 14.25 21.45 0.73
C PRO A 150 14.69 22.03 2.09
N GLU A 151 15.75 22.83 2.09
CA GLU A 151 16.25 23.50 3.30
C GLU A 151 15.13 24.25 4.03
N GLY A 152 15.11 24.12 5.36
CA GLY A 152 14.09 24.73 6.22
C GLY A 152 12.75 23.99 6.23
N MET A 153 12.61 22.86 5.52
CA MET A 153 11.40 22.05 5.50
C MET A 153 11.59 20.69 6.16
N ALA A 154 10.59 20.26 6.94
CA ALA A 154 10.59 18.95 7.56
C ALA A 154 9.19 18.40 7.82
N LEU A 155 9.06 17.08 7.88
CA LEU A 155 7.88 16.37 8.38
C LEU A 155 7.94 16.29 9.89
N ARG A 156 6.83 16.59 10.57
CA ARG A 156 6.72 16.44 12.02
C ARG A 156 6.32 15.00 12.38
N VAL A 157 7.04 14.40 13.32
CA VAL A 157 6.65 13.14 13.98
C VAL A 157 6.35 13.43 15.46
N PRO A 158 5.06 13.41 15.87
CA PRO A 158 4.68 13.60 17.27
C PRO A 158 5.23 12.50 18.20
N ALA A 159 5.43 12.83 19.47
CA ALA A 159 5.59 11.81 20.50
C ALA A 159 4.36 10.89 20.58
N GLY A 160 4.59 9.60 20.82
CA GLY A 160 3.60 8.52 20.82
C GLY A 160 3.29 7.94 19.44
N THR A 161 3.86 8.50 18.37
CA THR A 161 3.67 7.98 17.01
C THR A 161 4.33 6.62 16.88
N GLN A 162 3.57 5.59 16.50
CA GLN A 162 4.16 4.34 16.05
C GLN A 162 4.42 4.42 14.55
N MET A 163 5.70 4.36 14.20
CA MET A 163 6.13 4.27 12.82
C MET A 163 6.17 2.81 12.35
N VAL A 164 5.97 2.61 11.05
CA VAL A 164 5.96 1.30 10.42
C VAL A 164 6.86 1.36 9.19
N ILE A 165 7.81 0.43 9.09
CA ILE A 165 8.67 0.30 7.91
C ILE A 165 8.06 -0.79 7.03
N GLN A 166 7.63 -0.42 5.82
CA GLN A 166 7.29 -1.39 4.79
C GLN A 166 8.55 -1.74 3.98
N GLN A 167 8.80 -3.04 3.88
CA GLN A 167 9.90 -3.63 3.13
C GLN A 167 9.31 -4.32 1.89
N HIS A 168 9.69 -3.85 0.71
CA HIS A 168 9.33 -4.51 -0.54
C HIS A 168 10.51 -5.31 -1.07
N TYR A 169 10.33 -6.61 -1.23
CA TYR A 169 11.32 -7.55 -1.74
C TYR A 169 10.82 -8.27 -2.97
N VAL A 170 11.70 -8.44 -3.96
CA VAL A 170 11.47 -9.29 -5.13
C VAL A 170 12.58 -10.35 -5.20
N ASN A 171 12.36 -11.50 -4.57
CA ASN A 171 13.34 -12.59 -4.60
C ASN A 171 13.24 -13.34 -5.93
N THR A 172 14.04 -12.92 -6.91
CA THR A 172 14.13 -13.55 -8.24
C THR A 172 15.01 -14.80 -8.27
N SER A 173 15.58 -15.22 -7.15
CA SER A 173 16.48 -16.37 -7.07
C SER A 173 15.73 -17.70 -6.88
N GLU A 174 16.48 -18.80 -7.04
CA GLU A 174 16.00 -20.16 -6.77
C GLU A 174 16.13 -20.56 -5.28
N HIS A 175 16.64 -19.67 -4.42
CA HIS A 175 16.90 -19.95 -3.01
C HIS A 175 16.15 -18.99 -2.07
N PRO A 176 15.77 -19.43 -0.86
CA PRO A 176 15.36 -18.49 0.17
C PRO A 176 16.50 -17.52 0.50
N ILE A 177 16.18 -16.25 0.72
CA ILE A 177 17.15 -15.22 1.10
C ILE A 177 16.91 -14.76 2.53
N ARG A 178 17.97 -14.56 3.31
CA ARG A 178 17.92 -13.90 4.62
C ARG A 178 18.24 -12.44 4.44
N VAL A 179 17.33 -11.58 4.90
CA VAL A 179 17.40 -10.14 4.67
C VAL A 179 17.32 -9.35 5.97
N ARG A 180 17.89 -8.15 5.97
CA ARG A 180 17.77 -7.17 7.05
C ARG A 180 17.96 -5.78 6.48
N ASP A 181 17.00 -4.92 6.76
CA ASP A 181 16.99 -3.54 6.28
C ASP A 181 17.35 -2.55 7.38
N GLY A 182 17.77 -1.37 6.94
CA GLY A 182 18.01 -0.22 7.80
C GLY A 182 17.45 1.06 7.20
N MET A 183 17.20 2.02 8.09
CA MET A 183 16.93 3.41 7.72
C MET A 183 17.70 4.35 8.62
N HIS A 184 18.21 5.44 8.04
CA HIS A 184 18.59 6.64 8.78
C HIS A 184 17.58 7.76 8.48
N LEU A 185 17.04 8.35 9.53
CA LEU A 185 16.24 9.57 9.42
C LEU A 185 17.09 10.74 9.87
N SER A 186 17.44 11.64 8.96
CA SER A 186 18.02 12.92 9.35
C SER A 186 16.96 13.74 10.08
N THR A 187 17.39 14.45 11.12
CA THR A 187 16.47 15.27 11.92
C THR A 187 17.00 16.67 12.12
N VAL A 188 16.06 17.62 12.18
CA VAL A 188 16.35 19.04 12.43
C VAL A 188 15.64 19.53 13.70
N PRO A 189 16.24 20.46 14.45
CA PRO A 189 15.56 21.11 15.57
C PRO A 189 14.33 21.88 15.12
N GLU A 190 13.27 21.91 15.94
CA GLU A 190 12.03 22.64 15.64
C GLU A 190 12.29 24.11 15.25
N GLN A 191 13.21 24.80 15.94
CA GLN A 191 13.50 26.20 15.64
C GLN A 191 14.15 26.46 14.26
N GLU A 192 14.61 25.41 13.59
CA GLU A 192 15.17 25.46 12.23
C GLU A 192 14.13 25.08 11.16
N VAL A 193 12.92 24.67 11.56
CA VAL A 193 11.82 24.34 10.65
C VAL A 193 11.04 25.60 10.29
N GLU A 194 11.26 26.10 9.07
CA GLU A 194 10.53 27.23 8.50
C GLU A 194 9.17 26.78 7.92
N TYR A 195 9.16 25.61 7.28
CA TYR A 195 7.99 25.03 6.64
C TYR A 195 7.76 23.61 7.14
N ARG A 196 6.57 23.34 7.70
CA ARG A 196 6.17 21.95 7.95
C ARG A 196 5.66 21.35 6.66
N ALA A 197 6.25 20.24 6.24
CA ALA A 197 5.71 19.40 5.19
C ALA A 197 4.58 18.53 5.72
N GLY A 198 3.70 18.11 4.82
CA GLY A 198 2.67 17.12 5.06
C GLY A 198 2.48 16.25 3.83
N PHE A 199 2.04 15.01 4.04
CA PHE A 199 1.69 14.11 2.95
C PHE A 199 0.22 14.30 2.54
N TYR A 200 -0.08 14.22 1.26
CA TYR A 200 -1.45 14.09 0.79
C TYR A 200 -1.63 12.86 -0.08
N GLY A 201 -2.78 12.22 0.03
CA GLY A 201 -3.17 11.06 -0.76
C GLY A 201 -4.67 11.10 -1.02
N VAL A 202 -5.06 11.25 -2.26
CA VAL A 202 -6.46 11.35 -2.69
C VAL A 202 -6.78 10.26 -3.70
N SER A 203 -7.94 9.62 -3.57
CA SER A 203 -8.30 8.48 -4.41
C SER A 203 -9.82 8.29 -4.49
N ASP A 204 -10.30 7.65 -5.55
CA ASP A 204 -11.62 7.01 -5.55
C ASP A 204 -11.49 5.57 -5.04
N VAL A 205 -12.15 5.26 -3.92
CA VAL A 205 -12.15 3.93 -3.30
C VAL A 205 -13.42 3.13 -3.58
N SER A 206 -14.31 3.66 -4.43
CA SER A 206 -15.65 3.13 -4.67
C SER A 206 -15.86 2.54 -6.06
N PHE A 207 -14.95 2.81 -7.00
CA PHE A 207 -15.09 2.36 -8.38
C PHE A 207 -15.01 0.83 -8.53
N GLN A 208 -15.67 0.34 -9.57
CA GLN A 208 -15.65 -1.07 -9.99
C GLN A 208 -15.48 -1.17 -11.50
N LEU A 209 -14.61 -2.07 -11.92
CA LEU A 209 -14.26 -2.36 -13.30
C LEU A 209 -14.71 -3.79 -13.64
N ALA A 210 -15.77 -3.91 -14.43
CA ALA A 210 -16.24 -5.20 -14.90
C ALA A 210 -15.18 -5.90 -15.79
N PRO A 211 -15.10 -7.24 -15.80
CA PRO A 211 -14.20 -8.00 -16.68
C PRO A 211 -14.75 -8.08 -18.11
N ASP A 212 -15.02 -6.93 -18.74
CA ASP A 212 -15.66 -6.81 -20.05
C ASP A 212 -14.69 -6.35 -21.17
N GLN A 213 -13.41 -6.19 -20.83
CA GLN A 213 -12.33 -5.77 -21.74
C GLN A 213 -12.57 -4.40 -22.39
N GLN A 214 -13.49 -3.59 -21.87
CA GLN A 214 -13.73 -2.24 -22.34
C GLN A 214 -12.84 -1.24 -21.61
N GLU A 215 -12.51 -0.15 -22.29
CA GLU A 215 -11.89 1.00 -21.62
C GLU A 215 -12.94 1.68 -20.73
N ARG A 216 -12.54 1.98 -19.49
CA ARG A 216 -13.36 2.66 -18.50
C ARG A 216 -12.59 3.83 -17.95
N GLU A 217 -13.20 5.01 -17.98
CA GLU A 217 -12.69 6.19 -17.29
C GLU A 217 -13.32 6.25 -15.90
N VAL A 218 -12.47 6.42 -14.89
CA VAL A 218 -12.83 6.77 -13.52
C VAL A 218 -12.34 8.19 -13.29
N SER A 219 -13.17 9.03 -12.68
CA SER A 219 -12.85 10.42 -12.38
C SER A 219 -13.39 10.76 -11.01
N PHE A 220 -12.59 11.45 -10.20
CA PHE A 220 -13.02 11.96 -8.90
C PHE A 220 -12.44 13.35 -8.64
N GLU A 221 -13.04 14.05 -7.68
CA GLU A 221 -12.69 15.42 -7.32
C GLU A 221 -12.50 15.57 -5.81
N CYS A 222 -11.50 16.36 -5.43
CA CYS A 222 -11.21 16.70 -4.05
C CYS A 222 -11.07 18.21 -3.92
N THR A 223 -11.94 18.82 -3.10
CA THR A 223 -11.85 20.24 -2.77
C THR A 223 -10.66 20.49 -1.86
N ILE A 224 -9.86 21.48 -2.22
CA ILE A 224 -8.69 21.91 -1.45
C ILE A 224 -9.16 22.51 -0.12
N PRO A 225 -8.77 21.93 1.04
CA PRO A 225 -9.37 22.28 2.33
C PRO A 225 -8.78 23.54 2.96
N ARG A 226 -7.68 24.05 2.41
CA ARG A 226 -6.92 25.21 2.91
C ARG A 226 -5.93 25.67 1.85
N ASP A 227 -5.52 26.92 1.92
CA ASP A 227 -4.36 27.40 1.16
C ASP A 227 -3.15 26.50 1.45
N MET A 228 -2.58 25.93 0.40
CA MET A 228 -1.43 25.04 0.47
C MET A 228 -0.62 25.11 -0.82
N ASN A 229 0.64 24.68 -0.77
CA ASN A 229 1.50 24.60 -1.93
C ASN A 229 2.00 23.17 -2.06
N LEU A 230 1.89 22.60 -3.25
CA LEU A 230 2.37 21.24 -3.52
C LEU A 230 3.83 21.28 -3.94
N LEU A 231 4.67 20.48 -3.28
CA LEU A 231 6.06 20.24 -3.65
C LEU A 231 6.20 19.10 -4.65
N LEU A 232 5.32 18.12 -4.56
CA LEU A 232 5.38 16.92 -5.38
C LEU A 232 3.96 16.47 -5.68
N MET A 233 3.75 15.96 -6.89
CA MET A 233 2.54 15.23 -7.26
C MET A 233 2.93 13.97 -8.03
N GLY A 234 2.51 12.83 -7.51
CA GLY A 234 2.66 11.54 -8.13
C GLY A 234 1.33 10.95 -8.59
N PRO A 235 1.29 10.34 -9.79
CA PRO A 235 0.19 9.49 -10.22
C PRO A 235 0.31 8.09 -9.60
N HIS A 236 -0.81 7.40 -9.39
CA HIS A 236 -0.79 5.99 -8.99
C HIS A 236 -1.97 5.20 -9.56
N MET A 237 -1.64 4.15 -10.30
CA MET A 237 -2.51 3.12 -10.87
C MET A 237 -1.78 1.77 -10.84
N HIS A 238 -2.48 0.64 -10.98
CA HIS A 238 -1.83 -0.67 -11.10
C HIS A 238 -1.76 -1.14 -12.56
N GLU A 239 -1.71 -2.44 -12.81
CA GLU A 239 -1.30 -3.03 -14.09
C GLU A 239 -2.36 -2.93 -15.20
N TYR A 240 -3.62 -2.67 -14.85
CA TYR A 240 -4.72 -2.48 -15.80
C TYR A 240 -4.94 -1.01 -16.17
N GLY A 241 -4.09 -0.12 -15.67
CA GLY A 241 -4.06 1.28 -16.06
C GLY A 241 -3.60 1.48 -17.51
N LEU A 242 -4.22 2.44 -18.19
CA LEU A 242 -3.86 2.86 -19.55
C LEU A 242 -3.40 4.31 -19.61
N ARG A 243 -4.06 5.20 -18.85
CA ARG A 243 -3.78 6.65 -18.85
C ARG A 243 -4.13 7.29 -17.52
N PHE A 244 -3.36 8.28 -17.13
CA PHE A 244 -3.56 9.07 -15.91
C PHE A 244 -3.54 10.56 -16.23
N GLU A 245 -4.45 11.32 -15.60
CA GLU A 245 -4.45 12.78 -15.63
C GLU A 245 -4.80 13.35 -14.25
N ALA A 246 -4.05 14.37 -13.82
CA ALA A 246 -4.42 15.22 -12.68
C ALA A 246 -4.46 16.68 -13.13
N SER A 247 -5.51 17.40 -12.73
CA SER A 247 -5.73 18.81 -13.08
C SER A 247 -6.32 19.60 -11.92
N VAL A 248 -6.15 20.92 -11.97
CA VAL A 248 -6.68 21.86 -10.99
C VAL A 248 -7.76 22.73 -11.61
N ILE A 249 -8.88 22.88 -10.91
CA ILE A 249 -9.97 23.79 -11.27
C ILE A 249 -9.93 24.96 -10.28
N ARG A 250 -9.66 26.15 -10.80
CA ARG A 250 -9.54 27.37 -10.00
C ARG A 250 -10.91 27.94 -9.63
N GLN A 251 -11.22 28.00 -8.34
CA GLN A 251 -12.51 28.51 -7.87
C GLN A 251 -12.65 30.03 -8.11
N SER A 252 -11.53 30.75 -8.14
CA SER A 252 -11.46 32.17 -8.47
C SER A 252 -11.76 32.49 -9.94
N GLU A 253 -11.75 31.50 -10.83
CA GLU A 253 -11.95 31.66 -12.27
C GLU A 253 -13.05 30.74 -12.82
N PRO A 254 -14.32 30.90 -12.41
CA PRO A 254 -15.39 30.01 -12.83
C PRO A 254 -15.54 29.99 -14.36
N GLY A 255 -15.47 28.79 -14.95
CA GLY A 255 -15.59 28.58 -16.39
C GLY A 255 -14.28 28.68 -17.18
N ALA A 256 -13.15 28.94 -16.52
CA ALA A 256 -11.83 28.73 -17.11
C ALA A 256 -11.58 27.24 -17.41
N PRO A 257 -10.72 26.90 -18.39
CA PRO A 257 -10.24 25.53 -18.57
C PRO A 257 -9.55 25.02 -17.30
N GLU A 258 -9.61 23.71 -17.07
CA GLU A 258 -8.81 23.06 -16.03
C GLU A 258 -7.31 23.18 -16.35
N GLU A 259 -6.51 23.43 -15.32
CA GLU A 259 -5.06 23.51 -15.39
C GLU A 259 -4.49 22.09 -15.30
N SER A 260 -3.96 21.55 -16.40
CA SER A 260 -3.32 20.23 -16.40
C SER A 260 -2.01 20.28 -15.59
N VAL A 261 -1.85 19.34 -14.67
CA VAL A 261 -0.70 19.26 -13.76
C VAL A 261 0.16 18.04 -14.07
N VAL A 262 -0.45 16.86 -14.12
CA VAL A 262 0.22 15.60 -14.46
C VAL A 262 -0.57 14.91 -15.58
N SER A 263 0.12 14.37 -16.57
CA SER A 263 -0.47 13.54 -17.62
C SER A 263 0.50 12.43 -18.01
N VAL A 264 0.03 11.19 -17.91
CA VAL A 264 0.79 9.98 -18.25
C VAL A 264 -0.01 9.16 -19.25
N ASP A 265 0.48 9.11 -20.49
CA ASP A 265 -0.10 8.35 -21.60
C ASP A 265 1.03 7.90 -22.56
N PRO A 266 1.30 6.59 -22.69
CA PRO A 266 0.61 5.48 -22.02
C PRO A 266 1.09 5.28 -20.56
N TRP A 267 0.21 4.76 -19.71
CA TRP A 267 0.57 4.10 -18.46
C TRP A 267 1.17 2.72 -18.76
N VAL A 268 2.22 2.34 -18.01
CA VAL A 268 2.86 1.02 -18.08
C VAL A 268 2.95 0.44 -16.67
N ALA A 269 2.97 -0.89 -16.54
CA ALA A 269 2.85 -1.56 -15.25
C ALA A 269 3.99 -1.20 -14.27
N GLU A 270 5.17 -0.89 -14.79
CA GLU A 270 6.33 -0.45 -14.00
C GLU A 270 6.05 0.83 -13.20
N TYR A 271 5.16 1.71 -13.69
CA TYR A 271 4.78 2.94 -13.01
C TYR A 271 3.93 2.70 -11.75
N ARG A 272 3.46 1.47 -11.50
CA ARG A 272 2.85 1.10 -10.21
C ARG A 272 3.83 1.38 -9.07
N ASP A 273 5.07 0.93 -9.24
CA ASP A 273 6.12 0.98 -8.22
C ASP A 273 7.10 2.14 -8.42
N GLU A 274 7.26 2.60 -9.67
CA GLU A 274 8.12 3.73 -10.04
C GLU A 274 7.37 4.76 -10.91
N PRO A 275 6.37 5.47 -10.35
CA PRO A 275 5.56 6.41 -11.12
C PRO A 275 6.36 7.66 -11.55
N PRO A 276 6.03 8.26 -12.70
CA PRO A 276 6.61 9.54 -13.11
C PRO A 276 6.02 10.68 -12.26
N VAL A 277 6.74 11.10 -11.23
CA VAL A 277 6.36 12.23 -10.38
C VAL A 277 6.70 13.58 -10.99
N VAL A 278 5.90 14.59 -10.66
CA VAL A 278 6.21 15.99 -10.93
C VAL A 278 6.62 16.66 -9.63
N GLU A 279 7.80 17.27 -9.65
CA GLU A 279 8.38 17.97 -8.51
C GLU A 279 8.44 19.47 -8.77
N TRP A 280 7.95 20.23 -7.81
CA TRP A 280 8.13 21.65 -7.68
C TRP A 280 8.98 21.95 -6.46
N GLY A 281 10.18 22.49 -6.67
CA GLY A 281 10.96 23.04 -5.56
C GLY A 281 10.22 24.18 -4.85
N ILE A 282 10.69 24.56 -3.67
CA ILE A 282 10.00 25.54 -2.81
C ILE A 282 9.63 26.86 -3.50
N ASP A 283 10.50 27.35 -4.40
CA ASP A 283 10.31 28.62 -5.12
C ASP A 283 9.27 28.56 -6.24
N ASN A 284 8.92 27.35 -6.72
CA ASN A 284 8.00 27.13 -7.83
C ASN A 284 6.85 26.19 -7.47
N ALA A 285 6.61 25.97 -6.17
CA ALA A 285 5.56 25.11 -5.67
C ALA A 285 4.20 25.44 -6.29
N LEU A 286 3.41 24.41 -6.61
CA LEU A 286 2.08 24.61 -7.16
C LEU A 286 1.16 25.13 -6.06
N SER A 287 0.87 26.43 -6.10
CA SER A 287 0.03 27.09 -5.10
C SER A 287 -1.45 26.80 -5.36
N LEU A 288 -2.15 26.32 -4.35
CA LEU A 288 -3.58 26.00 -4.36
C LEU A 288 -4.30 26.82 -3.28
N ARG A 289 -5.50 27.31 -3.61
CA ARG A 289 -6.33 28.07 -2.68
C ARG A 289 -7.42 27.21 -2.09
N GLU A 290 -7.84 27.53 -0.86
CA GLU A 290 -9.03 26.93 -0.26
C GLU A 290 -10.21 27.04 -1.23
N GLY A 291 -10.87 25.91 -1.51
CA GLY A 291 -12.00 25.84 -2.43
C GLY A 291 -11.64 25.58 -3.90
N ASP A 292 -10.37 25.64 -4.31
CA ASP A 292 -9.94 25.04 -5.59
C ASP A 292 -10.28 23.54 -5.59
N THR A 293 -10.34 22.91 -6.76
CA THR A 293 -10.57 21.45 -6.88
C THR A 293 -9.38 20.79 -7.55
N LEU A 294 -8.85 19.74 -6.92
CA LEU A 294 -7.97 18.76 -7.56
C LEU A 294 -8.85 17.66 -8.18
N ARG A 295 -8.75 17.48 -9.49
CA ARG A 295 -9.46 16.42 -10.23
C ARG A 295 -8.45 15.42 -10.74
N THR A 296 -8.77 14.13 -10.57
CA THR A 296 -7.96 13.03 -11.07
C THR A 296 -8.82 12.15 -11.97
N ARG A 297 -8.26 11.78 -13.13
CA ARG A 297 -8.88 10.87 -14.10
C ARG A 297 -7.93 9.74 -14.44
N CYS A 298 -8.48 8.54 -14.47
CA CYS A 298 -7.75 7.32 -14.76
C CYS A 298 -8.53 6.52 -15.79
N VAL A 299 -7.86 6.07 -16.84
CA VAL A 299 -8.45 5.17 -17.84
C VAL A 299 -7.87 3.79 -17.61
N PHE A 300 -8.76 2.81 -17.44
CA PHE A 300 -8.42 1.41 -17.23
C PHE A 300 -8.93 0.53 -18.35
N LYS A 301 -8.36 -0.66 -18.46
CA LYS A 301 -8.95 -1.77 -19.19
C LYS A 301 -8.76 -3.05 -18.40
N ASN A 302 -9.82 -3.50 -17.74
CA ASN A 302 -9.80 -4.76 -17.01
C ASN A 302 -9.71 -5.93 -18.02
N THR A 303 -8.50 -6.49 -18.15
CA THR A 303 -8.25 -7.63 -19.02
C THR A 303 -8.33 -8.98 -18.31
N SER A 304 -8.64 -8.98 -17.01
CA SER A 304 -8.82 -10.18 -16.19
C SER A 304 -10.20 -10.83 -16.38
N ASP A 305 -10.46 -11.89 -15.61
CA ASP A 305 -11.77 -12.55 -15.50
C ASP A 305 -12.52 -12.19 -14.21
N GLN A 306 -11.96 -11.32 -13.36
CA GLN A 306 -12.55 -10.86 -12.11
C GLN A 306 -13.01 -9.41 -12.21
N GLU A 307 -14.00 -9.03 -11.41
CA GLU A 307 -14.26 -7.61 -11.16
C GLU A 307 -13.08 -7.01 -10.37
N LEU A 308 -12.62 -5.84 -10.80
CA LEU A 308 -11.52 -5.11 -10.15
C LEU A 308 -12.05 -3.81 -9.55
N GLY A 309 -11.40 -3.34 -8.49
CA GLY A 309 -11.68 -2.09 -7.81
C GLY A 309 -10.64 -1.89 -6.72
N PHE A 310 -10.83 -0.88 -5.88
CA PHE A 310 -9.92 -0.66 -4.75
C PHE A 310 -9.93 -1.86 -3.77
N PRO A 311 -8.78 -2.38 -3.32
CA PRO A 311 -7.41 -1.91 -3.59
C PRO A 311 -6.69 -2.64 -4.73
N ALA A 312 -7.33 -3.61 -5.39
CA ALA A 312 -6.70 -4.39 -6.47
C ALA A 312 -6.32 -3.52 -7.67
N GLU A 313 -7.09 -2.46 -7.92
CA GLU A 313 -6.71 -1.35 -8.80
C GLU A 313 -6.86 -0.02 -8.05
N MET A 314 -6.15 1.00 -8.52
CA MET A 314 -6.20 2.33 -7.92
C MET A 314 -6.29 3.44 -8.96
N CYS A 315 -7.07 4.46 -8.61
CA CYS A 315 -6.96 5.78 -9.23
C CYS A 315 -6.61 6.75 -8.11
N ALA A 316 -5.34 7.12 -7.97
CA ALA A 316 -4.88 7.94 -6.86
C ALA A 316 -3.86 9.00 -7.28
N THR A 317 -3.88 10.11 -6.55
CA THR A 317 -2.88 11.18 -6.61
C THR A 317 -2.30 11.37 -5.23
N TYR A 318 -0.98 11.50 -5.13
CA TYR A 318 -0.33 11.70 -3.85
C TYR A 318 0.82 12.70 -3.95
N GLY A 319 1.37 13.11 -2.81
CA GLY A 319 2.63 13.85 -2.76
C GLY A 319 2.81 14.61 -1.46
N TYR A 320 3.61 15.68 -1.51
CA TYR A 320 3.89 16.54 -0.36
C TYR A 320 3.34 17.94 -0.56
N TYR A 321 2.87 18.54 0.53
CA TYR A 321 2.41 19.92 0.57
C TYR A 321 2.95 20.68 1.78
N PHE A 322 2.90 22.01 1.72
CA PHE A 322 3.25 22.91 2.81
C PHE A 322 2.47 24.23 2.74
N PRO A 323 2.25 24.92 3.88
CA PRO A 323 2.55 24.46 5.23
C PRO A 323 1.52 23.45 5.74
N ALA A 324 1.99 22.39 6.39
CA ALA A 324 1.14 21.48 7.13
C ALA A 324 0.68 22.10 8.46
N PRO A 325 -0.62 22.05 8.78
CA PRO A 325 -1.14 22.47 10.06
C PRO A 325 -0.75 21.47 11.17
N MET A 326 -0.56 21.98 12.38
CA MET A 326 -0.31 21.14 13.55
C MET A 326 -1.46 20.16 13.78
N GLY A 327 -1.13 18.87 13.91
CA GLY A 327 -2.10 17.81 14.21
C GLY A 327 -2.98 17.41 13.02
N SER A 328 -2.68 17.89 11.81
CA SER A 328 -3.28 17.42 10.56
C SER A 328 -2.22 17.44 9.46
N GLU A 329 -1.12 16.72 9.74
CA GLU A 329 0.04 16.59 8.86
C GLU A 329 -0.30 15.85 7.56
N ALA A 330 -1.31 14.96 7.58
CA ALA A 330 -1.85 14.32 6.39
C ALA A 330 -3.14 14.98 5.88
N TRP A 331 -3.32 15.04 4.57
CA TRP A 331 -4.60 15.32 3.91
C TRP A 331 -5.00 14.13 3.04
N THR A 332 -6.13 13.50 3.38
CA THR A 332 -6.74 12.47 2.55
C THR A 332 -8.11 12.91 2.08
N CYS A 333 -8.51 12.44 0.91
CA CYS A 333 -9.83 12.65 0.35
C CYS A 333 -10.22 11.41 -0.47
N SER A 334 -11.37 10.84 -0.12
CA SER A 334 -12.07 9.90 -0.98
C SER A 334 -13.02 10.72 -1.82
N GLY A 335 -12.74 10.84 -3.13
CA GLY A 335 -13.59 11.66 -4.00
C GLY A 335 -15.00 11.07 -4.13
N ASP A 336 -15.99 11.94 -4.30
CA ASP A 336 -17.40 11.60 -4.54
C ASP A 336 -17.70 11.29 -6.02
#